data_AF-A0A1V9EU83-F1
#
_entry.id   AF-A0A1V9EU83-F1
#
_cell.length_a   1.000
_cell.length_b   1.000
_cell.length_c   1.000
_cell.angle_alpha   90.00
_cell.angle_beta   90.00
_cell.angle_gamma   90.00
#
_symmetry.space_group_name_H-M   'P 1'
#
loop_
_entity.id
_entity.type
_entity.pdbx_description
1 polymer ?
#
loop_
_entity_poly.entity_id
_entity_poly.type
_entity_poly.pdbx_seq_one_letter_code
_entity_poly.pdbx_strand_id
1 'polypeptide(L)'
;MKKNKNVPQADGTPQKSAQPVQPPPAPATAAKQPAPPATNGFKAFILLVAAVVGLLIFFGLEPNKMWLDQRIMPYWEDYKEQKLNLDLEERKMARYQTDYIFARNVAAFFEKRGTAGKTLVLVPSTDYFNAHGLQIHVPEPAVFYYFSGLKTIWANSPEASKANWYITARDGGLVFDSVTNQQALQDTIASFNKYKISL
;
A
#
# COMPACT_ATOMS: atom_id res chain seq x y z
N MET A 1 -54.80 9.65 45.41
CA MET A 1 -54.94 8.84 44.17
C MET A 1 -53.56 8.44 43.68
N LYS A 2 -53.17 7.17 43.84
CA LYS A 2 -51.86 6.64 43.40
C LYS A 2 -52.07 5.93 42.06
N LYS A 3 -51.40 6.37 40.99
CA LYS A 3 -51.43 5.74 39.66
C LYS A 3 -50.22 4.81 39.51
N ASN A 4 -50.50 3.53 39.29
CA ASN A 4 -49.54 2.47 38.98
C ASN A 4 -48.83 2.75 37.65
N LYS A 5 -47.51 2.50 37.64
CA LYS A 5 -46.64 2.58 36.47
C LYS A 5 -46.42 1.15 35.96
N ASN A 6 -47.01 0.82 34.81
CA ASN A 6 -46.76 -0.43 34.11
C ASN A 6 -45.35 -0.42 33.52
N VAL A 7 -44.59 -1.48 33.79
CA VAL A 7 -43.29 -1.78 33.19
C VAL A 7 -43.51 -2.77 32.03
N PRO A 8 -42.94 -2.57 30.84
CA PRO A 8 -43.02 -3.55 29.77
C PRO A 8 -42.16 -4.78 30.07
N GLN A 9 -42.76 -5.94 29.87
CA GLN A 9 -42.19 -7.27 29.98
C GLN A 9 -41.28 -7.52 28.77
N ALA A 10 -40.00 -7.80 29.04
CA ALA A 10 -39.03 -8.12 28.01
C ALA A 10 -39.22 -9.57 27.53
N ASP A 11 -39.43 -9.73 26.22
CA ASP A 11 -39.47 -11.01 25.54
C ASP A 11 -38.12 -11.73 25.67
N GLY A 12 -38.14 -12.86 26.37
CA GLY A 12 -37.01 -13.77 26.48
C GLY A 12 -36.84 -14.57 25.20
N THR A 13 -35.90 -14.16 24.35
CA THR A 13 -35.35 -15.06 23.33
C THR A 13 -34.61 -16.22 23.99
N PRO A 14 -34.87 -17.49 23.59
CA PRO A 14 -34.20 -18.64 24.17
C PRO A 14 -32.70 -18.59 23.88
N GLN A 15 -31.94 -18.50 24.97
CA GLN A 15 -30.49 -18.56 25.02
C GLN A 15 -30.05 -19.94 24.54
N LYS A 16 -29.65 -20.01 23.26
CA LYS A 16 -29.07 -21.20 22.64
C LYS A 16 -27.78 -21.52 23.40
N SER A 17 -27.84 -22.58 24.22
CA SER A 17 -26.72 -23.11 24.99
C SER A 17 -25.51 -23.25 24.09
N ALA A 18 -24.48 -22.44 24.33
CA ALA A 18 -23.20 -22.58 23.67
C ALA A 18 -22.65 -23.97 24.02
N GLN A 19 -22.58 -24.85 23.01
CA GLN A 19 -21.81 -26.07 23.11
C GLN A 19 -20.38 -25.72 23.55
N PRO A 20 -19.75 -26.49 24.46
CA PRO A 20 -18.35 -26.31 24.78
C PRO A 20 -17.57 -26.48 23.47
N VAL A 21 -16.94 -25.39 23.02
CA VAL A 21 -16.01 -25.44 21.90
C VAL A 21 -14.88 -26.35 22.34
N GLN A 22 -14.83 -27.54 21.75
CA GLN A 22 -13.76 -28.51 21.94
C GLN A 22 -12.43 -27.77 21.70
N PRO A 23 -11.49 -27.75 22.65
CA PRO A 23 -10.20 -27.14 22.40
C PRO A 23 -9.60 -27.76 21.15
N PRO A 24 -9.01 -26.95 20.24
CA PRO A 24 -8.38 -27.47 19.05
C PRO A 24 -7.39 -28.57 19.47
N PRO A 25 -7.32 -29.69 18.72
CA PRO A 25 -6.35 -30.74 19.01
C PRO A 25 -4.98 -30.09 19.13
N ALA A 26 -4.26 -30.41 20.21
CA ALA A 26 -2.92 -29.91 20.44
C ALA A 26 -2.11 -30.05 19.15
N PRO A 27 -1.43 -28.99 18.68
CA PRO A 27 -0.65 -29.05 17.45
C PRO A 27 0.27 -30.27 17.57
N ALA A 28 0.13 -31.20 16.62
CA ALA A 28 1.00 -32.35 16.51
C ALA A 28 2.43 -31.84 16.67
N THR A 29 3.14 -32.36 17.66
CA THR A 29 4.52 -32.02 17.95
C THR A 29 5.30 -32.06 16.66
N ALA A 30 5.63 -30.88 16.13
CA ALA A 30 6.40 -30.75 14.89
C ALA A 30 7.64 -31.62 15.08
N ALA A 31 7.80 -32.62 14.19
CA ALA A 31 8.95 -33.49 14.20
C ALA A 31 10.20 -32.59 14.28
N LYS A 32 10.99 -32.75 15.35
CA LYS A 32 12.25 -32.02 15.54
C LYS A 32 13.02 -32.11 14.23
N GLN A 33 13.11 -30.99 13.51
CA GLN A 33 13.98 -30.91 12.35
C GLN A 33 15.37 -31.36 12.82
N PRO A 34 16.02 -32.31 12.11
CA PRO A 34 17.36 -32.72 12.46
C PRO A 34 18.22 -31.46 12.55
N ALA A 35 18.92 -31.30 13.67
CA ALA A 35 19.81 -30.18 13.86
C ALA A 35 20.74 -30.10 12.64
N PRO A 36 20.97 -28.89 12.07
CA PRO A 36 21.85 -28.76 10.94
C PRO A 36 23.20 -29.40 11.30
N PRO A 37 23.80 -30.20 10.40
CA PRO A 37 25.05 -30.88 10.68
C PRO A 37 26.07 -29.84 11.13
N ALA A 38 26.78 -30.13 12.22
CA ALA A 38 27.83 -29.27 12.73
C ALA A 38 28.85 -29.01 11.61
N THR A 39 28.74 -27.86 10.94
CA THR A 39 29.69 -27.45 9.93
C THR A 39 31.03 -27.29 10.62
N ASN A 40 32.04 -28.02 10.14
CA ASN A 40 33.42 -27.86 10.58
C ASN A 40 33.79 -26.37 10.48
N GLY A 41 33.83 -25.65 11.60
CA GLY A 41 33.96 -24.19 11.64
C GLY A 41 35.16 -23.68 10.85
N PHE A 42 36.23 -24.48 10.79
CA PHE A 42 37.41 -24.20 9.97
C PHE A 42 37.12 -24.18 8.45
N LYS A 43 36.31 -25.12 7.93
CA LYS A 43 35.93 -25.14 6.52
C LYS A 43 35.04 -23.93 6.17
N ALA A 44 34.10 -23.58 7.06
CA ALA A 44 33.27 -22.40 6.89
C ALA A 44 34.09 -21.10 6.90
N PHE A 45 35.10 -21.01 7.78
CA PHE A 45 36.03 -19.89 7.82
C PHE A 45 36.85 -19.77 6.52
N ILE A 46 37.42 -20.88 6.02
CA ILE A 46 38.15 -20.88 4.74
C ILE A 46 37.25 -20.41 3.60
N LEU A 47 36.01 -20.88 3.53
CA LEU A 47 35.06 -20.47 2.50
C LEU A 47 34.70 -18.98 2.60
N LEU A 48 34.55 -18.44 3.82
CA LEU A 48 34.34 -17.01 4.04
C LEU A 48 35.52 -16.18 3.53
N VAL A 49 36.75 -16.56 3.90
CA VAL A 49 37.97 -15.88 3.45
C VAL A 49 38.08 -15.94 1.93
N ALA A 50 37.86 -17.12 1.33
CA ALA A 50 37.87 -17.28 -0.12
C ALA A 50 36.79 -16.42 -0.81
N ALA A 51 35.60 -16.29 -0.23
CA ALA A 51 34.54 -15.44 -0.74
C ALA A 51 34.91 -13.94 -0.67
N VAL A 52 35.50 -13.49 0.45
CA VAL A 52 35.97 -12.10 0.60
C VAL A 52 37.06 -11.80 -0.43
N VAL A 53 38.05 -12.69 -0.58
CA VAL A 53 39.12 -12.54 -1.59
C VAL A 53 38.53 -12.52 -3.01
N GLY A 54 37.59 -13.42 -3.30
CA GLY A 54 36.89 -13.45 -4.58
C GLY A 54 36.15 -12.15 -4.89
N LEU A 55 35.47 -11.55 -3.92
CA LEU A 55 34.81 -10.24 -4.07
C LEU A 55 35.83 -9.12 -4.31
N LEU A 56 36.95 -9.11 -3.60
CA LEU A 56 38.01 -8.11 -3.82
C LEU A 56 38.60 -8.21 -5.22
N ILE A 57 38.86 -9.43 -5.71
CA ILE A 57 39.32 -9.64 -7.09
C ILE A 57 38.24 -9.19 -8.08
N PHE A 58 36.98 -9.57 -7.85
CA PHE A 58 35.87 -9.21 -8.72
C PHE A 58 35.74 -7.69 -8.87
N PHE A 59 35.72 -6.94 -7.77
CA PHE A 59 35.64 -5.48 -7.80
C PHE A 59 36.95 -4.77 -8.15
N GLY A 60 38.09 -5.49 -8.15
CA GLY A 60 39.36 -4.98 -8.64
C GLY A 60 39.44 -4.87 -10.16
N LEU A 61 38.57 -5.58 -10.90
CA LEU A 61 38.48 -5.47 -12.36
C LEU A 61 37.83 -4.14 -12.76
N GLU A 62 38.41 -3.41 -13.72
CA GLU A 62 37.95 -2.07 -14.12
C GLU A 62 36.44 -1.96 -14.42
N PRO A 63 35.81 -2.87 -15.18
CA PRO A 63 34.37 -2.77 -15.45
C PRO A 63 33.53 -2.84 -14.17
N ASN A 64 33.90 -3.72 -13.23
CA ASN A 64 33.17 -3.93 -11.98
C ASN A 64 33.45 -2.80 -10.98
N LYS A 65 34.66 -2.26 -10.98
CA LYS A 65 35.03 -1.07 -10.22
C LYS A 65 34.18 0.12 -10.65
N MET A 66 34.08 0.39 -11.96
CA MET A 66 33.22 1.45 -12.48
C MET A 66 31.75 1.23 -12.11
N TRP A 67 31.24 0.00 -12.20
CA TRP A 67 29.89 -0.31 -11.77
C TRP A 67 29.68 -0.01 -10.27
N LEU A 68 30.63 -0.40 -9.41
CA LEU A 68 30.59 -0.13 -7.97
C LEU A 68 30.58 1.38 -7.69
N ASP A 69 31.49 2.12 -8.33
CA ASP A 69 31.67 3.56 -8.16
C ASP A 69 30.50 4.38 -8.72
N GLN A 70 29.79 3.88 -9.73
CA GLN A 70 28.66 4.59 -10.35
C GLN A 70 27.30 4.21 -9.76
N ARG A 71 27.14 2.99 -9.24
CA ARG A 71 25.83 2.49 -8.80
C ARG A 71 25.72 2.33 -7.29
N ILE A 72 26.78 1.86 -6.63
CA ILE A 72 26.71 1.47 -5.22
C ILE A 72 27.22 2.58 -4.31
N MET A 73 28.42 3.11 -4.59
CA MET A 73 29.02 4.15 -3.77
C MET A 73 28.19 5.45 -3.73
N PRO A 74 27.66 5.96 -4.86
CA PRO A 74 26.86 7.19 -4.85
C PRO A 74 25.58 7.02 -4.05
N TYR A 75 24.88 5.88 -4.20
CA TYR A 75 23.69 5.57 -3.41
C TYR A 75 23.98 5.62 -1.90
N TRP A 76 25.16 5.16 -1.46
CA TRP A 76 25.52 5.17 -0.05
C TRP A 76 25.78 6.59 0.47
N GLU A 77 26.46 7.43 -0.32
CA GLU A 77 26.67 8.83 0.05
C GLU A 77 25.36 9.63 0.00
N ASP A 78 24.54 9.47 -1.04
CA ASP A 78 23.20 10.05 -1.15
C ASP A 78 22.34 9.61 0.05
N TYR A 79 22.39 8.32 0.42
CA TYR A 79 21.64 7.82 1.57
C TYR A 79 22.10 8.46 2.88
N LYS A 80 23.41 8.62 3.10
CA LYS A 80 23.92 9.32 4.30
C LYS A 80 23.47 10.77 4.32
N GLU A 81 23.60 11.48 3.21
CA GLU A 81 23.20 12.88 3.08
C GLU A 81 21.70 13.04 3.35
N GLN A 82 20.87 12.26 2.67
CA GLN A 82 19.43 12.23 2.90
C GLN A 82 19.09 11.84 4.34
N LYS A 83 19.83 10.88 4.94
CA LYS A 83 19.59 10.44 6.31
C LYS A 83 19.85 11.53 7.33
N LEU A 84 20.87 12.36 7.11
CA LEU A 84 21.30 13.41 8.02
C LEU A 84 20.53 14.72 7.80
N ASN A 85 20.16 15.04 6.56
CA ASN A 85 19.68 16.35 6.19
C ASN A 85 18.19 16.42 5.82
N LEU A 86 17.56 15.31 5.43
CA LEU A 86 16.14 15.30 5.04
C LEU A 86 15.29 14.59 6.09
N ASP A 87 14.07 15.09 6.29
CA ASP A 87 13.08 14.37 7.07
C ASP A 87 12.54 13.14 6.30
N LEU A 88 11.69 12.35 6.96
CA LEU A 88 11.15 11.13 6.35
C LEU A 88 10.20 11.42 5.16
N GLU A 89 9.48 12.53 5.18
CA GLU A 89 8.52 12.89 4.12
C GLU A 89 9.24 13.49 2.91
N GLU A 90 10.24 14.35 3.12
CA GLU A 90 11.13 14.89 2.09
C GLU A 90 11.87 13.78 1.35
N ARG A 91 12.34 12.75 2.06
CA ARG A 91 12.94 11.56 1.41
C ARG A 91 11.96 10.83 0.50
N LYS A 92 10.70 10.70 0.92
CA LYS A 92 9.65 10.07 0.09
C LYS A 92 9.33 10.95 -1.12
N MET A 93 9.21 12.26 -0.94
CA MET A 93 9.01 13.20 -2.05
C MET A 93 10.16 13.15 -3.06
N ALA A 94 11.41 13.14 -2.61
CA ALA A 94 12.57 13.04 -3.48
C ALA A 94 12.62 11.70 -4.25
N ARG A 95 12.26 10.59 -3.59
CA ARG A 95 12.33 9.24 -4.15
C ARG A 95 11.19 8.91 -5.10
N TYR A 96 9.96 9.27 -4.73
CA TYR A 96 8.74 8.85 -5.42
C TYR A 96 8.09 9.99 -6.22
N GLN A 97 8.59 11.22 -6.06
CA GLN A 97 8.24 12.38 -6.88
C GLN A 97 6.72 12.61 -7.03
N THR A 98 6.26 12.78 -8.27
CA THR A 98 4.90 13.17 -8.64
C THR A 98 3.84 12.21 -8.11
N ASP A 99 4.12 10.91 -8.10
CA ASP A 99 3.16 9.88 -7.70
C ASP A 99 2.83 9.98 -6.22
N TYR A 100 3.87 10.21 -5.42
CA TYR A 100 3.73 10.40 -3.99
C TYR A 100 3.04 11.73 -3.67
N ILE A 101 3.42 12.81 -4.35
CA ILE A 101 2.76 14.11 -4.19
C ILE A 101 1.27 14.01 -4.53
N PHE A 102 0.93 13.36 -5.65
CA PHE A 102 -0.46 13.12 -6.04
C PHE A 102 -1.23 12.33 -4.96
N ALA A 103 -0.68 11.19 -4.52
CA ALA A 103 -1.32 10.35 -3.51
C ALA A 103 -1.51 11.09 -2.18
N ARG A 104 -0.51 11.87 -1.73
CA ARG A 104 -0.60 12.67 -0.49
C ARG A 104 -1.60 13.81 -0.63
N ASN A 105 -1.67 14.50 -1.77
CA ASN A 105 -2.65 15.57 -2.01
C ASN A 105 -4.09 15.05 -1.95
N VAL A 106 -4.34 13.88 -2.57
CA VAL A 106 -5.63 13.21 -2.51
C VAL A 106 -5.96 12.79 -1.08
N ALA A 107 -5.04 12.16 -0.35
CA ALA A 107 -5.29 11.77 1.04
C ALA A 107 -5.51 12.97 1.96
N ALA A 108 -4.75 14.05 1.80
CA ALA A 108 -4.91 15.28 2.58
C ALA A 108 -6.33 15.87 2.48
N PHE A 109 -6.99 15.73 1.32
CA PHE A 109 -8.40 16.13 1.17
C PHE A 109 -9.33 15.34 2.11
N PHE A 110 -9.14 14.02 2.23
CA PHE A 110 -9.98 13.15 3.07
C PHE A 110 -9.58 13.16 4.55
N GLU A 111 -8.30 13.35 4.85
CA GLU A 111 -7.78 13.54 6.21
C GLU A 111 -8.39 14.80 6.83
N LYS A 112 -8.39 15.93 6.10
CA LYS A 112 -9.01 17.20 6.55
C LYS A 112 -10.51 17.07 6.83
N ARG A 113 -11.19 16.11 6.19
CA ARG A 113 -12.62 15.82 6.38
C ARG A 113 -12.88 14.75 7.46
N GLY A 114 -11.84 14.12 7.99
CA GLY A 114 -11.98 13.01 8.95
C GLY A 114 -12.61 11.74 8.37
N THR A 115 -12.60 11.57 7.03
CA THR A 115 -13.26 10.43 6.36
C THR A 115 -12.30 9.41 5.76
N ALA A 116 -10.98 9.63 5.84
CA ALA A 116 -9.97 8.79 5.20
C ALA A 116 -10.14 7.28 5.47
N GLY A 117 -10.39 6.87 6.72
CA GLY A 117 -10.52 5.46 7.09
C GLY A 117 -11.79 4.73 6.59
N LYS A 118 -12.79 5.48 6.10
CA LYS A 118 -14.07 4.94 5.57
C LYS A 118 -14.22 5.15 4.07
N THR A 119 -13.23 5.75 3.43
CA THR A 119 -13.30 6.16 2.03
C THR A 119 -12.68 5.08 1.14
N LEU A 120 -13.36 4.75 0.05
CA LEU A 120 -12.85 4.00 -1.08
C LEU A 120 -13.01 4.88 -2.32
N VAL A 121 -11.88 5.37 -2.86
CA VAL A 121 -11.88 6.31 -3.97
C VAL A 121 -11.68 5.59 -5.29
N LEU A 122 -12.60 5.77 -6.23
CA LEU A 122 -12.40 5.42 -7.63
C LEU A 122 -11.48 6.44 -8.27
N VAL A 123 -10.28 6.00 -8.66
CA VAL A 123 -9.29 6.85 -9.32
C VAL A 123 -9.18 6.43 -10.79
N PRO A 124 -9.32 7.35 -11.75
CA PRO A 124 -9.16 7.04 -13.17
C PRO A 124 -7.68 6.78 -13.50
N SER A 125 -7.41 6.25 -14.70
CA SER A 125 -6.04 5.95 -15.11
C SER A 125 -5.23 7.20 -15.47
N THR A 126 -3.91 7.06 -15.55
CA THR A 126 -2.99 8.08 -16.09
C THR A 126 -3.46 8.61 -17.45
N ASP A 127 -3.89 7.74 -18.36
CA ASP A 127 -4.38 8.12 -19.68
C ASP A 127 -5.60 9.04 -19.63
N TYR A 128 -6.51 8.83 -18.68
CA TYR A 128 -7.64 9.73 -18.47
C TYR A 128 -7.16 11.13 -18.09
N PHE A 129 -6.26 11.25 -17.11
CA PHE A 129 -5.76 12.55 -16.68
C PHE A 129 -5.01 13.27 -17.80
N ASN A 130 -4.15 12.56 -18.53
CA ASN A 130 -3.42 13.09 -19.68
C ASN A 130 -4.37 13.62 -20.76
N ALA A 131 -5.44 12.87 -21.08
CA ALA A 131 -6.45 13.30 -22.04
C ALA A 131 -7.23 14.56 -21.61
N HIS A 132 -7.25 14.86 -20.31
CA HIS A 132 -7.88 16.06 -19.74
C HIS A 132 -6.85 17.15 -19.38
N GLY A 133 -5.63 17.07 -19.94
CA GLY A 133 -4.61 18.11 -19.79
C GLY A 133 -3.83 18.07 -18.47
N LEU A 134 -3.97 17.00 -17.68
CA LEU A 134 -3.25 16.81 -16.42
C LEU A 134 -2.15 15.76 -16.60
N GLN A 135 -0.89 16.19 -16.56
CA GLN A 135 0.28 15.30 -16.64
C GLN A 135 0.52 14.64 -15.27
N ILE A 136 -0.39 13.76 -14.87
CA ILE A 136 -0.37 13.07 -13.58
C ILE A 136 -0.24 11.57 -13.85
N HIS A 137 0.82 10.97 -13.31
CA HIS A 137 0.93 9.52 -13.24
C HIS A 137 0.16 9.00 -12.01
N VAL A 138 -0.72 8.03 -12.24
CA VAL A 138 -1.57 7.42 -11.22
C VAL A 138 -0.94 6.09 -10.78
N PRO A 139 -0.46 5.98 -9.52
CA PRO A 139 0.11 4.74 -9.05
C PRO A 139 -0.94 3.65 -8.87
N GLU A 140 -0.50 2.39 -8.88
CA GLU A 140 -1.34 1.23 -8.55
C GLU A 140 -2.02 1.40 -7.19
N PRO A 141 -3.23 0.84 -6.96
CA PRO A 141 -3.94 0.99 -5.69
C PRO A 141 -3.14 0.56 -4.45
N ALA A 142 -2.30 -0.48 -4.56
CA ALA A 142 -1.44 -0.92 -3.47
C ALA A 142 -0.33 0.09 -3.17
N VAL A 143 0.30 0.65 -4.21
CA VAL A 143 1.33 1.70 -4.08
C VAL A 143 0.71 3.00 -3.56
N PHE A 144 -0.48 3.35 -4.04
CA PHE A 144 -1.26 4.49 -3.56
C PHE A 144 -1.54 4.37 -2.05
N TYR A 145 -1.98 3.19 -1.60
CA TYR A 145 -2.19 2.91 -0.18
C TYR A 145 -0.89 2.99 0.62
N TYR A 146 0.21 2.46 0.08
CA TYR A 146 1.53 2.56 0.73
C TYR A 146 1.97 4.02 0.93
N PHE A 147 1.72 4.89 -0.06
CA PHE A 147 2.09 6.31 0.03
C PHE A 147 1.20 7.12 0.98
N SER A 148 -0.09 6.79 1.03
CA SER A 148 -1.10 7.72 1.57
C SER A 148 -1.97 7.14 2.69
N GLY A 149 -2.02 5.82 2.85
CA GLY A 149 -2.96 5.14 3.75
C GLY A 149 -4.42 5.16 3.28
N LEU A 150 -4.71 5.78 2.13
CA LEU A 150 -6.05 5.86 1.56
C LEU A 150 -6.31 4.68 0.61
N LYS A 151 -7.50 4.08 0.72
CA LYS A 151 -7.91 3.00 -0.18
C LYS A 151 -8.42 3.58 -1.50
N THR A 152 -7.82 3.15 -2.60
CA THR A 152 -8.25 3.48 -3.95
C THR A 152 -8.60 2.24 -4.74
N ILE A 153 -9.31 2.43 -5.85
CA ILE A 153 -9.68 1.37 -6.78
C ILE A 153 -9.71 1.91 -8.20
N TRP A 154 -9.37 1.06 -9.17
CA TRP A 154 -9.47 1.38 -10.58
C TRP A 154 -10.81 0.95 -11.18
N ALA A 155 -11.21 1.60 -12.27
CA ALA A 155 -12.49 1.38 -12.94
C ALA A 155 -12.66 -0.03 -13.53
N ASN A 156 -11.57 -0.72 -13.85
CA ASN A 156 -11.61 -2.08 -14.37
C ASN A 156 -11.73 -3.15 -13.28
N SER A 157 -11.64 -2.77 -12.00
CA SER A 157 -11.77 -3.73 -10.89
C SER A 157 -13.22 -4.17 -10.75
N PRO A 158 -13.50 -5.47 -10.49
CA PRO A 158 -14.85 -5.95 -10.23
C PRO A 158 -15.48 -5.29 -8.98
N GLU A 159 -14.66 -4.71 -8.11
CA GLU A 159 -15.13 -4.01 -6.91
C GLU A 159 -15.30 -2.50 -7.09
N ALA A 160 -15.11 -1.95 -8.30
CA ALA A 160 -15.19 -0.51 -8.56
C ALA A 160 -16.54 0.09 -8.14
N SER A 161 -17.62 -0.69 -8.24
CA SER A 161 -18.98 -0.31 -7.80
C SER A 161 -19.11 -0.09 -6.29
N LYS A 162 -18.14 -0.52 -5.49
CA LYS A 162 -18.11 -0.31 -4.03
C LYS A 162 -17.51 1.06 -3.65
N ALA A 163 -16.95 1.80 -4.60
CA ALA A 163 -16.39 3.13 -4.34
C ALA A 163 -17.48 4.08 -3.82
N ASN A 164 -17.15 4.88 -2.83
CA ASN A 164 -18.05 5.91 -2.27
C ASN A 164 -17.61 7.33 -2.64
N TRP A 165 -16.46 7.47 -3.29
CA TRP A 165 -15.94 8.70 -3.89
C TRP A 165 -15.31 8.39 -5.24
N TYR A 166 -15.26 9.39 -6.12
CA TYR A 166 -14.49 9.31 -7.36
C TYR A 166 -13.79 10.64 -7.65
N ILE A 167 -12.69 10.56 -8.40
CA ILE A 167 -11.91 11.73 -8.82
C ILE A 167 -12.13 11.96 -10.31
N THR A 168 -12.45 13.18 -10.71
CA THR A 168 -12.48 13.61 -12.12
C THR A 168 -11.53 14.77 -12.37
N ALA A 169 -11.24 15.02 -13.64
CA ALA A 169 -10.50 16.20 -14.08
C ALA A 169 -11.48 17.22 -14.67
N ARG A 170 -11.48 18.45 -14.15
CA ARG A 170 -12.29 19.56 -14.67
C ARG A 170 -11.51 20.87 -14.52
N ASP A 171 -11.55 21.72 -15.56
CA ASP A 171 -10.94 23.05 -15.57
C ASP A 171 -9.46 23.08 -15.14
N GLY A 172 -8.69 22.04 -15.52
CA GLY A 172 -7.27 21.93 -15.17
C GLY A 172 -7.01 21.55 -13.71
N GLY A 173 -8.02 21.07 -12.98
CA GLY A 173 -7.90 20.63 -11.59
C GLY A 173 -8.53 19.27 -11.31
N LEU A 174 -8.24 18.75 -10.11
CA LEU A 174 -8.86 17.54 -9.58
C LEU A 174 -10.17 17.90 -8.87
N VAL A 175 -11.25 17.21 -9.21
CA VAL A 175 -12.55 17.32 -8.54
C VAL A 175 -12.85 16.03 -7.81
N PHE A 176 -13.30 16.16 -6.56
CA PHE A 176 -13.62 15.05 -5.67
C PHE A 176 -15.12 15.04 -5.41
N ASP A 177 -15.79 14.02 -5.92
CA ASP A 177 -17.24 13.88 -5.79
C ASP A 177 -17.60 12.62 -5.00
N SER A 178 -18.55 12.77 -4.08
CA SER A 178 -19.14 11.65 -3.35
C SER A 178 -20.15 10.93 -4.23
N VAL A 179 -20.20 9.60 -4.14
CA VAL A 179 -21.23 8.80 -4.82
C VAL A 179 -22.57 8.99 -4.12
N THR A 180 -23.47 9.75 -4.75
CA THR A 180 -24.87 9.94 -4.29
C THR A 180 -25.84 9.05 -5.06
N ASN A 181 -25.49 8.69 -6.30
CA ASN A 181 -26.31 7.88 -7.21
C ASN A 181 -25.46 6.76 -7.82
N GLN A 182 -25.91 5.52 -7.65
CA GLN A 182 -25.24 4.33 -8.19
C GLN A 182 -25.19 4.32 -9.72
N GLN A 183 -26.22 4.83 -10.40
CA GLN A 183 -26.21 4.93 -11.86
C GLN A 183 -25.10 5.87 -12.34
N ALA A 184 -24.96 7.03 -11.70
CA ALA A 184 -23.91 7.98 -12.02
C ALA A 184 -22.51 7.40 -11.80
N LEU A 185 -22.33 6.55 -10.76
CA LEU A 185 -21.07 5.82 -10.54
C LEU A 185 -20.80 4.84 -11.69
N GLN A 186 -21.80 4.07 -12.13
CA GLN A 186 -21.64 3.14 -13.25
C GLN A 186 -21.29 3.86 -14.56
N ASP A 187 -21.94 4.99 -14.84
CA ASP A 187 -21.65 5.81 -16.01
C ASP A 187 -20.21 6.38 -15.95
N THR A 188 -19.77 6.76 -14.75
CA THR A 188 -18.39 7.22 -14.49
C THR A 188 -17.37 6.11 -14.71
N ILE A 189 -17.63 4.90 -14.16
CA ILE A 189 -16.79 3.71 -14.38
C ILE A 189 -16.69 3.39 -15.88
N ALA A 190 -17.82 3.41 -16.59
CA ALA A 190 -17.86 3.18 -18.03
C ALA A 190 -17.06 4.23 -18.82
N SER A 191 -17.10 5.49 -18.39
CA SER A 191 -16.29 6.56 -18.97
C SER A 191 -14.79 6.34 -18.74
N PHE A 192 -14.39 5.94 -17.53
CA PHE A 192 -12.99 5.69 -17.18
C PHE A 192 -12.42 4.47 -17.90
N ASN A 193 -13.22 3.43 -18.11
CA ASN A 193 -12.80 2.21 -18.82
C ASN A 193 -12.48 2.44 -20.32
N LYS A 194 -12.77 3.62 -20.87
CA LYS A 194 -12.32 4.01 -22.22
C LYS A 194 -10.81 4.26 -22.29
N TYR A 195 -10.18 4.53 -21.16
CA TYR A 195 -8.77 4.86 -21.05
C TYR A 195 -7.99 3.64 -20.56
N LYS A 196 -6.80 3.41 -21.12
CA LYS A 196 -6.00 2.26 -20.73
C LYS A 196 -5.36 2.53 -19.37
N ILE A 197 -5.15 1.44 -18.65
CA ILE A 197 -4.38 1.46 -17.41
C ILE A 197 -2.96 1.09 -17.80
N SER A 198 -2.05 2.05 -17.67
CA SER A 198 -0.61 1.84 -17.79
C SER A 198 0.00 1.61 -16.41
N LEU A 199 0.88 0.62 -16.31
CA LEU A 199 1.74 0.38 -15.15
C LEU A 199 3.12 1.00 -15.38
#